data_AF-A9U740-F1
#
_entry.id   AF-A9U740-F1
#
_cell.length_a   1.000
_cell.length_b   1.000
_cell.length_c   1.000
_cell.angle_alpha   90.00
_cell.angle_beta   90.00
_cell.angle_gamma   90.00
#
_symmetry.space_group_name_H-M   'P 1'
#
loop_
_entity.id
_entity.type
_entity.pdbx_description
1 polymer ?
#
loop_
_entity_poly.entity_id
_entity_poly.type
_entity_poly.pdbx_seq_one_letter_code
_entity_poly.pdbx_strand_id
1 'polypeptide(L)'
;MYSVSNYEQADNGGSWIKYNTSTDLGKLNTNWGSPVTYNSYWNRPGTINYKIDETYGIPTPYQDDHNDGIGIWVDPDTGYWYSLTNDEYQFNPFATGNPTNNQRIATGVHNNRVLSMYSTDKGKTWNLIGQVATSPWNDSDEAVTASGFPGKTWSYGVAGTRFFVDNVNGYFYVLYNNHINWKTGYSNVLTYFHLARSPISAKMAEGSWDVWYNGTWTRSALKGYAGWIGSPMGAGSDHNLTVNYTPETDDLRLTGIGMDNSSLDIGYTKVPSSGMSA
;
A
#
# COMPACT_ATOMS: atom_id res chain seq x y z
N MET A 1 24.15 -10.08 -15.52
CA MET A 1 24.97 -9.37 -14.52
C MET A 1 24.41 -9.80 -13.17
N TYR A 2 25.12 -10.64 -12.42
CA TYR A 2 24.67 -11.07 -11.09
C TYR A 2 25.15 -10.02 -10.08
N SER A 3 24.23 -9.24 -9.50
CA SER A 3 24.58 -8.45 -8.32
C SER A 3 24.48 -9.36 -7.11
N VAL A 4 25.60 -9.57 -6.43
CA VAL A 4 25.62 -10.14 -5.09
C VAL A 4 25.66 -8.95 -4.14
N SER A 5 24.53 -8.62 -3.53
CA SER A 5 24.52 -7.68 -2.41
C SER A 5 25.20 -8.37 -1.23
N ASN A 6 26.50 -8.11 -1.04
CA ASN A 6 27.24 -8.59 0.14
C ASN A 6 27.02 -7.62 1.30
N TYR A 7 26.18 -8.02 2.27
CA TYR A 7 25.89 -7.24 3.48
C TYR A 7 26.83 -7.56 4.65
N GLU A 8 27.88 -8.38 4.47
CA GLU A 8 28.84 -8.77 5.52
C GLU A 8 29.60 -7.58 6.13
N GLN A 9 29.67 -6.45 5.40
CA GLN A 9 30.29 -5.22 5.91
C GLN A 9 29.31 -4.29 6.66
N ALA A 10 28.00 -4.49 6.49
CA ALA A 10 26.96 -3.63 7.07
C ALA A 10 26.30 -4.22 8.33
N ASP A 11 26.41 -5.54 8.53
CA ASP A 11 26.10 -6.21 9.80
C ASP A 11 27.34 -6.97 10.25
N ASN A 12 27.85 -6.73 11.47
CA ASN A 12 28.94 -7.47 12.12
C ASN A 12 28.55 -8.95 12.43
N GLY A 13 27.78 -9.61 11.55
CA GLY A 13 27.35 -11.00 11.65
C GLY A 13 26.40 -11.33 12.80
N GLY A 14 26.05 -10.36 13.65
CA GLY A 14 25.34 -10.62 14.91
C GLY A 14 23.82 -10.62 14.83
N SER A 15 23.23 -10.05 13.77
CA SER A 15 21.83 -9.61 13.81
C SER A 15 20.95 -10.37 12.81
N TRP A 16 21.49 -10.75 11.65
CA TRP A 16 20.75 -11.45 10.60
C TRP A 16 21.29 -12.81 10.18
N ILE A 17 22.46 -13.26 10.67
CA ILE A 17 22.87 -14.66 10.51
C ILE A 17 22.18 -15.53 11.58
N LYS A 18 20.84 -15.52 11.60
CA LYS A 18 20.15 -16.78 11.84
C LYS A 18 20.22 -17.50 10.51
N TYR A 19 21.24 -18.34 10.35
CA TYR A 19 21.24 -19.34 9.30
C TYR A 19 19.84 -19.96 9.28
N ASN A 20 19.08 -19.75 8.20
CA ASN A 20 18.02 -20.68 7.86
C ASN A 20 18.74 -22.00 7.55
N THR A 21 19.09 -22.73 8.61
CA THR A 21 19.58 -24.11 8.58
C THR A 21 18.44 -25.07 8.29
N SER A 22 17.35 -24.59 7.68
CA SER A 22 16.38 -25.48 7.08
C SER A 22 17.10 -26.17 5.93
N THR A 23 17.57 -27.37 6.20
CA THR A 23 18.04 -28.34 5.22
C THR A 23 16.90 -28.83 4.32
N ASP A 24 15.67 -28.38 4.61
CA ASP A 24 14.44 -28.75 3.95
C ASP A 24 13.68 -27.48 3.54
N LEU A 25 14.06 -26.89 2.40
CA LEU A 25 13.37 -25.76 1.77
C LEU A 25 11.99 -26.18 1.21
N GLY A 26 11.14 -26.85 2.00
CA GLY A 26 9.89 -27.36 1.45
C GLY A 26 8.98 -28.19 2.36
N LYS A 27 9.43 -28.71 3.50
CA LYS A 27 8.53 -29.40 4.42
C LYS A 27 7.62 -28.42 5.14
N LEU A 28 6.43 -28.24 4.57
CA LEU A 28 5.30 -27.58 5.20
C LEU A 28 5.12 -28.14 6.62
N ASN A 29 5.34 -27.30 7.61
CA ASN A 29 5.04 -27.64 8.99
C ASN A 29 3.52 -27.77 9.11
N THR A 30 3.01 -29.00 9.22
CA THR A 30 1.58 -29.25 9.37
C THR A 30 1.10 -29.11 10.82
N ASN A 31 2.02 -28.86 11.76
CA ASN A 31 1.73 -28.62 13.17
C ASN A 31 2.15 -27.20 13.55
N TRP A 32 1.27 -26.23 13.27
CA TRP A 32 1.44 -24.82 13.62
C TRP A 32 1.35 -24.52 15.13
N GLY A 33 1.31 -25.56 15.98
CA GLY A 33 1.06 -25.44 17.41
C GLY A 33 -0.32 -24.82 17.69
N SER A 34 -0.54 -24.39 18.93
CA SER A 34 -1.67 -23.53 19.24
C SER A 34 -1.39 -22.13 18.69
N PRO A 35 -2.26 -21.55 17.84
CA PRO A 35 -2.09 -20.18 17.39
C PRO A 35 -2.06 -19.26 18.61
N VAL A 36 -0.97 -18.53 18.76
CA VAL A 36 -0.90 -17.42 19.70
C VAL A 36 -1.44 -16.20 18.97
N THR A 37 -2.58 -15.69 19.42
CA THR A 37 -3.08 -14.40 18.95
C THR A 37 -2.19 -13.31 19.56
N TYR A 38 -1.27 -12.81 18.76
CA TYR A 38 -0.62 -11.55 19.06
C TYR A 38 -1.56 -10.42 18.64
N ASN A 39 -1.61 -9.37 19.44
CA ASN A 39 -2.24 -8.14 18.99
C ASN A 39 -1.43 -7.63 17.78
N SER A 40 -2.08 -7.49 16.61
CA SER A 40 -1.50 -6.88 15.41
C SER A 40 -0.97 -5.48 15.71
N TYR A 41 -1.66 -4.79 16.62
CA TYR A 41 -1.16 -3.64 17.32
C TYR A 41 -0.14 -4.11 18.37
N TRP A 42 1.14 -4.05 18.01
CA TRP A 42 2.19 -4.60 18.86
C TRP A 42 2.26 -3.93 20.25
N ASN A 43 1.56 -2.80 20.49
CA ASN A 43 1.57 -1.97 21.73
C ASN A 43 2.93 -1.94 22.43
N ARG A 44 3.99 -2.06 21.63
CA ARG A 44 5.36 -2.23 22.07
C ARG A 44 6.08 -1.01 21.54
N PRO A 45 6.40 -0.06 22.44
CA PRO A 45 7.19 1.10 22.09
C PRO A 45 8.39 0.69 21.26
N GLY A 46 8.60 1.40 20.15
CA GLY A 46 9.73 1.18 19.26
C GLY A 46 9.51 0.16 18.14
N THR A 47 8.40 -0.59 18.09
CA THR A 47 8.08 -1.38 16.88
C THR A 47 7.71 -0.47 15.70
N ILE A 48 7.91 -0.96 14.47
CA ILE A 48 7.63 -0.23 13.22
C ILE A 48 6.18 0.27 13.10
N ASN A 49 5.29 -0.35 13.88
CA ASN A 49 3.85 -0.22 13.84
C ASN A 49 3.28 0.47 15.10
N TYR A 50 4.16 1.01 15.95
CA TYR A 50 3.75 1.55 17.25
C TYR A 50 3.20 2.97 17.13
N LYS A 51 1.87 3.11 17.24
CA LYS A 51 1.17 4.40 17.41
C LYS A 51 1.71 5.49 16.49
N ILE A 52 1.75 5.22 15.19
CA ILE A 52 2.47 6.08 14.24
C ILE A 52 1.83 7.49 14.24
N ASP A 53 0.51 7.56 14.33
CA ASP A 53 -0.23 8.81 14.47
C ASP A 53 0.09 9.58 15.75
N GLU A 54 -0.01 8.95 16.93
CA GLU A 54 0.25 9.62 18.21
C GLU A 54 1.72 10.06 18.33
N THR A 55 2.64 9.27 17.76
CA THR A 55 4.08 9.49 17.88
C THR A 55 4.58 10.57 16.92
N TYR A 56 4.04 10.62 15.70
CA TYR A 56 4.57 11.48 14.63
C TYR A 56 3.61 12.56 14.14
N GLY A 57 2.35 12.58 14.62
CA GLY A 57 1.38 13.62 14.30
C GLY A 57 0.94 13.63 12.84
N ILE A 58 1.05 12.49 12.14
CA ILE A 58 0.57 12.35 10.77
C ILE A 58 -0.97 12.34 10.73
N PRO A 59 -1.61 12.92 9.69
CA PRO A 59 -3.07 12.92 9.59
C PRO A 59 -3.62 11.49 9.53
N THR A 60 -4.42 11.11 10.53
CA THR A 60 -5.08 9.80 10.67
C THR A 60 -6.48 9.97 11.27
N PRO A 61 -7.44 10.51 10.53
CA PRO A 61 -8.81 10.64 11.03
C PRO A 61 -9.31 9.27 11.50
N TYR A 62 -9.89 9.18 12.70
CA TYR A 62 -10.34 7.93 13.32
C TYR A 62 -9.23 6.89 13.61
N GLN A 63 -7.99 7.36 13.80
CA GLN A 63 -6.79 6.60 14.14
C GLN A 63 -6.24 5.71 13.01
N ASP A 64 -4.92 5.48 13.07
CA ASP A 64 -4.17 4.38 12.47
C ASP A 64 -3.89 3.42 13.61
N ASP A 65 -4.14 2.13 13.43
CA ASP A 65 -3.69 1.13 14.40
C ASP A 65 -3.44 -0.26 13.78
N HIS A 66 -3.42 -0.35 12.44
CA HIS A 66 -3.19 -1.59 11.72
C HIS A 66 -2.29 -1.33 10.53
N ASN A 67 -1.20 -2.09 10.45
CA ASN A 67 -0.19 -1.84 9.45
C ASN A 67 0.70 -3.07 9.25
N ASP A 68 1.15 -3.20 8.02
CA ASP A 68 2.07 -4.26 7.63
C ASP A 68 3.44 -3.65 7.36
N GLY A 69 4.47 -4.14 8.04
CA GLY A 69 5.86 -3.82 7.71
C GLY A 69 6.25 -4.48 6.40
N ILE A 70 6.73 -3.71 5.43
CA ILE A 70 7.01 -4.17 4.06
C ILE A 70 8.49 -4.03 3.74
N GLY A 71 9.18 -5.18 3.80
CA GLY A 71 10.58 -5.32 3.41
C GLY A 71 11.54 -4.52 4.29
N ILE A 72 12.81 -4.88 4.28
CA ILE A 72 13.86 -4.12 4.97
C ILE A 72 15.02 -3.96 4.01
N TRP A 73 15.51 -2.74 3.86
CA TRP A 73 16.77 -2.43 3.21
C TRP A 73 17.76 -1.90 4.25
N VAL A 74 18.95 -2.48 4.31
CA VAL A 74 20.02 -2.02 5.17
C VAL A 74 20.95 -1.14 4.35
N ASP A 75 21.08 0.10 4.75
CA ASP A 75 21.98 1.05 4.12
C ASP A 75 23.43 0.61 4.31
N PRO A 76 24.17 0.29 3.24
CA PRO A 76 25.55 -0.17 3.35
C PRO A 76 26.49 0.91 3.90
N ASP A 77 26.14 2.19 3.76
CA ASP A 77 26.99 3.30 4.20
C ASP A 77 26.90 3.53 5.71
N THR A 78 25.71 3.36 6.28
CA THR A 78 25.40 3.76 7.67
C THR A 78 25.04 2.58 8.58
N GLY A 79 24.68 1.44 8.01
CA GLY A 79 24.10 0.30 8.73
C GLY A 79 22.66 0.54 9.21
N TYR A 80 22.02 1.67 8.83
CA TYR A 80 20.64 1.97 9.19
C TYR A 80 19.68 1.09 8.40
N TRP A 81 18.59 0.69 9.05
CA TRP A 81 17.54 -0.11 8.42
C TRP A 81 16.44 0.81 7.96
N TYR A 82 15.96 0.60 6.75
CA TYR A 82 14.84 1.30 6.15
C TYR A 82 13.76 0.28 5.81
N SER A 83 12.51 0.65 6.02
CA SER A 83 11.35 -0.20 5.73
C SER A 83 10.24 0.65 5.17
N LEU A 84 9.36 0.01 4.40
CA LEU A 84 8.06 0.59 4.11
C LEU A 84 7.04 0.08 5.11
N THR A 85 5.95 0.81 5.24
CA THR A 85 4.80 0.42 6.07
C THR A 85 3.54 0.65 5.26
N ASN A 86 2.71 -0.38 5.10
CA ASN A 86 1.34 -0.22 4.64
C ASN A 86 0.51 0.21 5.84
N ASP A 87 0.06 1.46 5.86
CA ASP A 87 -0.71 2.05 6.96
C ASP A 87 -2.20 1.97 6.65
N GLU A 88 -2.96 1.26 7.50
CA GLU A 88 -4.42 1.20 7.49
C GLU A 88 -4.99 2.20 8.50
N TYR A 89 -5.65 3.24 8.00
CA TYR A 89 -6.18 4.35 8.80
C TYR A 89 -7.60 4.70 8.37
N GLN A 90 -8.26 5.62 9.10
CA GLN A 90 -9.62 6.06 8.79
C GLN A 90 -10.63 4.92 8.69
N PHE A 91 -10.72 4.14 9.77
CA PHE A 91 -11.65 3.03 9.84
C PHE A 91 -13.11 3.48 9.69
N ASN A 92 -13.85 2.72 8.88
CA ASN A 92 -15.25 2.91 8.53
C ASN A 92 -15.57 4.38 8.17
N PRO A 93 -14.99 4.92 7.08
CA PRO A 93 -15.01 6.36 6.80
C PRO A 93 -16.42 6.92 6.53
N PHE A 94 -17.36 6.06 6.14
CA PHE A 94 -18.75 6.44 5.85
C PHE A 94 -19.75 5.97 6.93
N ALA A 95 -19.26 5.70 8.14
CA ALA A 95 -20.12 5.24 9.23
C ALA A 95 -21.24 6.24 9.55
N THR A 96 -22.44 5.72 9.82
CA THR A 96 -23.56 6.49 10.39
C THR A 96 -23.59 6.35 11.90
N GLY A 97 -24.16 7.33 12.61
CA GLY A 97 -24.43 7.21 14.05
C GLY A 97 -23.24 7.44 14.99
N ASN A 98 -22.17 8.10 14.53
CA ASN A 98 -21.00 8.49 15.34
C ASN A 98 -20.41 7.33 16.17
N PRO A 99 -20.01 6.20 15.55
CA PRO A 99 -19.41 5.10 16.29
C PRO A 99 -18.08 5.50 16.92
N THR A 100 -17.74 4.82 18.03
CA THR A 100 -16.42 4.89 18.65
C THR A 100 -15.35 4.31 17.73
N ASN A 101 -14.07 4.63 17.96
CA ASN A 101 -12.97 4.10 17.15
C ASN A 101 -12.93 2.56 17.17
N ASN A 102 -13.15 1.93 18.32
CA ASN A 102 -13.23 0.47 18.42
C ASN A 102 -14.36 -0.12 17.56
N GLN A 103 -15.52 0.55 17.47
CA GLN A 103 -16.62 0.12 16.61
C GLN A 103 -16.28 0.29 15.12
N ARG A 104 -15.49 1.30 14.76
CA ARG A 104 -14.99 1.51 13.41
C ARG A 104 -13.98 0.43 13.03
N ILE A 105 -12.97 0.20 13.87
CA ILE A 105 -11.92 -0.81 13.70
C ILE A 105 -12.52 -2.21 13.51
N ALA A 106 -13.54 -2.56 14.31
CA ALA A 106 -14.21 -3.85 14.23
C ALA A 106 -14.86 -4.15 12.86
N THR A 107 -15.05 -3.15 12.00
CA THR A 107 -15.56 -3.37 10.63
C THR A 107 -14.50 -3.91 9.67
N GLY A 108 -13.21 -3.69 9.98
CA GLY A 108 -12.10 -3.98 9.07
C GLY A 108 -12.07 -3.12 7.80
N VAL A 109 -12.98 -2.15 7.65
CA VAL A 109 -13.02 -1.22 6.51
C VAL A 109 -12.14 -0.03 6.84
N HIS A 110 -11.18 0.31 5.97
CA HIS A 110 -10.21 1.38 6.23
C HIS A 110 -9.66 1.96 4.92
N ASN A 111 -8.97 3.09 5.02
CA ASN A 111 -8.12 3.63 3.98
C ASN A 111 -6.69 3.14 4.12
N ASN A 112 -5.94 3.17 3.01
CA ASN A 112 -4.54 2.81 3.01
C ASN A 112 -3.64 3.91 2.47
N ARG A 113 -2.43 4.01 3.04
CA ARG A 113 -1.29 4.73 2.48
C ARG A 113 0.00 3.94 2.65
N VAL A 114 1.04 4.34 1.93
CA VAL A 114 2.39 3.79 2.13
C VAL A 114 3.24 4.82 2.85
N LEU A 115 3.87 4.41 3.93
CA LEU A 115 4.84 5.18 4.71
C LEU A 115 6.24 4.57 4.57
N SER A 116 7.26 5.34 4.94
CA SER A 116 8.63 4.87 5.07
C SER A 116 9.15 5.15 6.47
N MET A 117 9.92 4.22 6.99
CA MET A 117 10.42 4.19 8.35
C MET A 117 11.92 3.86 8.33
N TYR A 118 12.66 4.32 9.33
CA TYR A 118 14.05 3.90 9.55
C TYR A 118 14.34 3.49 10.99
N SER A 119 15.39 2.72 11.18
CA SER A 119 15.93 2.30 12.47
C SER A 119 17.45 2.40 12.47
N THR A 120 18.00 3.02 13.51
CA THR A 120 19.46 3.15 13.72
C THR A 120 20.00 2.09 14.67
N ASP A 121 19.14 1.25 15.23
CA ASP A 121 19.45 0.26 16.28
C ASP A 121 18.99 -1.15 15.91
N LYS A 122 19.02 -1.45 14.60
CA LYS A 122 18.76 -2.77 14.02
C LYS A 122 17.35 -3.29 14.30
N GLY A 123 16.37 -2.40 14.14
CA GLY A 123 14.94 -2.69 14.22
C GLY A 123 14.38 -2.70 15.64
N LYS A 124 15.13 -2.27 16.65
CA LYS A 124 14.65 -2.18 18.04
C LYS A 124 13.76 -0.95 18.25
N THR A 125 14.11 0.17 17.66
CA THR A 125 13.29 1.38 17.55
C THR A 125 13.19 1.82 16.10
N TRP A 126 12.01 2.30 15.71
CA TRP A 126 11.74 2.81 14.37
C TRP A 126 11.28 4.26 14.45
N ASN A 127 11.55 5.01 13.37
CA ASN A 127 11.21 6.41 13.21
C ASN A 127 10.58 6.63 11.85
N LEU A 128 9.51 7.44 11.80
CA LEU A 128 8.89 7.83 10.54
C LEU A 128 9.83 8.73 9.73
N ILE A 129 9.97 8.39 8.45
CA ILE A 129 10.60 9.26 7.44
C ILE A 129 9.52 10.14 6.80
N GLY A 130 8.41 9.53 6.42
CA GLY A 130 7.25 10.23 5.86
C GLY A 130 6.46 9.36 4.87
N GLN A 131 5.57 10.02 4.14
CA GLN A 131 4.68 9.40 3.16
C GLN A 131 5.44 9.03 1.88
N VAL A 132 5.14 7.84 1.37
CA VAL A 132 5.69 7.31 0.12
C VAL A 132 4.67 7.44 -0.99
N ALA A 133 3.44 6.97 -0.75
CA ALA A 133 2.34 7.07 -1.70
C ALA A 133 1.02 7.30 -0.98
N THR A 134 0.18 8.16 -1.54
CA THR A 134 -1.18 8.44 -1.04
C THR A 134 -2.18 8.50 -2.19
N SER A 135 -3.46 8.28 -1.88
CA SER A 135 -4.54 8.35 -2.86
C SER A 135 -4.70 9.78 -3.40
N PRO A 136 -4.82 9.97 -4.74
CA PRO A 136 -4.99 11.31 -5.34
C PRO A 136 -6.32 11.98 -4.99
N TRP A 137 -7.27 11.23 -4.41
CA TRP A 137 -8.62 11.71 -4.11
C TRP A 137 -8.88 11.98 -2.64
N ASN A 138 -7.91 11.70 -1.77
CA ASN A 138 -8.05 12.02 -0.36
C ASN A 138 -7.92 13.54 -0.17
N ASP A 139 -8.58 14.10 0.83
CA ASP A 139 -8.51 15.53 1.14
C ASP A 139 -7.16 15.92 1.80
N SER A 140 -7.07 17.17 2.27
CA SER A 140 -5.87 17.70 2.93
C SER A 140 -5.51 17.00 4.25
N ASP A 141 -6.48 16.35 4.90
CA ASP A 141 -6.28 15.57 6.12
C ASP A 141 -6.03 14.08 5.80
N GLU A 142 -5.71 13.79 4.53
CA GLU A 142 -5.61 12.44 3.96
C GLU A 142 -6.90 11.62 4.09
N ALA A 143 -8.06 12.27 4.31
CA ALA A 143 -9.32 11.60 4.52
C ALA A 143 -10.10 11.36 3.23
N VAL A 144 -10.84 10.25 3.16
CA VAL A 144 -11.97 10.13 2.24
C VAL A 144 -13.23 10.66 2.92
N THR A 145 -14.01 11.47 2.23
CA THR A 145 -15.20 12.12 2.81
C THR A 145 -16.42 11.91 1.93
N ALA A 146 -17.61 12.07 2.51
CA ALA A 146 -18.86 12.02 1.75
C ALA A 146 -18.94 13.13 0.68
N SER A 147 -18.24 14.26 0.86
CA SER A 147 -18.15 15.32 -0.14
C SER A 147 -17.14 15.01 -1.24
N GLY A 148 -15.99 14.39 -0.93
CA GLY A 148 -15.01 13.96 -1.93
C GLY A 148 -15.49 12.77 -2.75
N PHE A 149 -16.36 11.95 -2.17
CA PHE A 149 -17.00 10.82 -2.83
C PHE A 149 -18.51 10.94 -2.60
N PRO A 150 -19.28 11.71 -3.38
CA PRO A 150 -20.73 11.80 -3.22
C PRO A 150 -21.47 10.55 -3.73
N GLY A 151 -20.81 9.76 -4.58
CA GLY A 151 -21.35 8.58 -5.24
C GLY A 151 -21.51 7.33 -4.37
N LYS A 152 -21.68 6.19 -5.04
CA LYS A 152 -21.78 4.85 -4.45
C LYS A 152 -20.43 4.17 -4.31
N THR A 153 -19.41 4.62 -5.03
CA THR A 153 -18.05 4.08 -4.94
C THR A 153 -17.13 5.00 -4.15
N TRP A 154 -15.98 4.48 -3.78
CA TRP A 154 -14.88 5.24 -3.19
C TRP A 154 -13.53 4.55 -3.44
N SER A 155 -12.45 5.33 -3.37
CA SER A 155 -11.09 4.81 -3.36
C SER A 155 -10.74 4.31 -1.97
N TYR A 156 -10.45 3.02 -1.84
CA TYR A 156 -9.99 2.38 -0.60
C TYR A 156 -8.54 2.76 -0.22
N GLY A 157 -7.86 3.51 -1.10
CA GLY A 157 -6.47 3.93 -0.92
C GLY A 157 -5.44 2.99 -1.55
N VAL A 158 -4.17 3.25 -1.23
CA VAL A 158 -3.01 2.56 -1.81
C VAL A 158 -2.55 1.42 -0.90
N ALA A 159 -2.82 0.18 -1.28
CA ALA A 159 -2.65 -1.00 -0.42
C ALA A 159 -1.75 -2.08 -1.07
N GLY A 160 -1.64 -3.25 -0.44
CA GLY A 160 -1.05 -4.44 -1.07
C GLY A 160 0.42 -4.28 -1.48
N THR A 161 1.18 -3.53 -0.69
CA THR A 161 2.51 -3.03 -1.03
C THR A 161 3.57 -4.14 -1.16
N ARG A 162 4.48 -4.00 -2.12
CA ARG A 162 5.68 -4.83 -2.32
C ARG A 162 6.88 -3.93 -2.60
N PHE A 163 8.01 -4.26 -1.98
CA PHE A 163 9.23 -3.49 -2.04
C PHE A 163 10.33 -4.23 -2.82
N PHE A 164 10.98 -3.52 -3.74
CA PHE A 164 12.10 -4.03 -4.54
C PHE A 164 13.25 -3.02 -4.51
N VAL A 165 14.48 -3.51 -4.50
CA VAL A 165 15.69 -2.69 -4.51
C VAL A 165 16.53 -3.03 -5.73
N ASP A 166 16.78 -2.03 -6.57
CA ASP A 166 17.73 -2.10 -7.65
C ASP A 166 19.01 -1.37 -7.26
N ASN A 167 19.91 -2.11 -6.62
CA ASN A 167 21.21 -1.57 -6.22
C ASN A 167 22.11 -1.22 -7.42
N VAL A 168 21.86 -1.79 -8.61
CA VAL A 168 22.69 -1.55 -9.80
C VAL A 168 22.37 -0.19 -10.40
N ASN A 169 21.08 0.12 -10.54
CA ASN A 169 20.63 1.40 -11.08
C ASN A 169 20.41 2.47 -10.00
N GLY A 170 20.51 2.10 -8.72
CA GLY A 170 20.44 3.05 -7.61
C GLY A 170 19.02 3.49 -7.27
N TYR A 171 18.02 2.61 -7.42
CA TYR A 171 16.61 2.92 -7.16
C TYR A 171 15.93 1.92 -6.23
N PHE A 172 15.06 2.46 -5.39
CA PHE A 172 13.97 1.73 -4.75
C PHE A 172 12.76 1.70 -5.68
N TYR A 173 12.01 0.59 -5.65
CA TYR A 173 10.74 0.44 -6.35
C TYR A 173 9.67 -0.08 -5.39
N VAL A 174 8.47 0.47 -5.52
CA VAL A 174 7.31 0.10 -4.71
C VAL A 174 6.15 -0.20 -5.64
N LEU A 175 5.73 -1.45 -5.65
CA LEU A 175 4.51 -1.90 -6.28
C LEU A 175 3.40 -1.85 -5.23
N TYR A 176 2.30 -1.17 -5.52
CA TYR A 176 1.14 -1.14 -4.64
C TYR A 176 -0.12 -1.20 -5.50
N ASN A 177 -1.22 -1.65 -4.92
CA ASN A 177 -2.50 -1.66 -5.59
C ASN A 177 -3.37 -0.47 -5.16
N ASN A 178 -4.37 -0.20 -5.96
CA ASN A 178 -5.45 0.70 -5.62
C ASN A 178 -6.77 -0.05 -5.85
N HIS A 179 -7.74 0.24 -5.00
CA HIS A 179 -9.05 -0.41 -5.03
C HIS A 179 -10.14 0.64 -5.11
N ILE A 180 -11.01 0.51 -6.10
CA ILE A 180 -12.30 1.21 -6.07
C ILE A 180 -13.33 0.23 -5.53
N ASN A 181 -13.99 0.59 -4.44
CA ASN A 181 -14.94 -0.27 -3.73
C ASN A 181 -16.33 0.35 -3.72
N TRP A 182 -17.36 -0.50 -3.66
CA TRP A 182 -18.70 -0.05 -3.30
C TRP A 182 -18.72 0.38 -1.83
N LYS A 183 -19.37 1.49 -1.50
CA LYS A 183 -19.59 1.89 -0.10
C LYS A 183 -20.52 0.91 0.63
N THR A 184 -21.56 0.45 -0.04
CA THR A 184 -22.47 -0.55 0.52
C THR A 184 -21.94 -1.96 0.29
N GLY A 185 -21.68 -2.67 1.38
CA GLY A 185 -21.18 -4.05 1.35
C GLY A 185 -19.69 -4.18 1.06
N TYR A 186 -18.99 -3.07 0.80
CA TYR A 186 -17.52 -2.98 0.71
C TYR A 186 -16.85 -3.90 -0.31
N SER A 187 -17.60 -4.44 -1.26
CA SER A 187 -17.04 -5.29 -2.30
C SER A 187 -16.23 -4.47 -3.31
N ASN A 188 -15.14 -5.07 -3.78
CA ASN A 188 -14.27 -4.47 -4.78
C ASN A 188 -14.98 -4.37 -6.15
N VAL A 189 -14.84 -3.21 -6.78
CA VAL A 189 -15.27 -2.96 -8.17
C VAL A 189 -14.11 -3.19 -9.12
N LEU A 190 -12.95 -2.64 -8.79
CA LEU A 190 -11.75 -2.67 -9.61
C LEU A 190 -10.51 -2.68 -8.73
N THR A 191 -9.51 -3.46 -9.13
CA THR A 191 -8.15 -3.46 -8.57
C THR A 191 -7.14 -3.28 -9.69
N TYR A 192 -6.18 -2.39 -9.48
CA TYR A 192 -5.09 -2.13 -10.42
C TYR A 192 -3.83 -1.77 -9.65
N PHE A 193 -2.68 -1.92 -10.30
CA PHE A 193 -1.38 -1.77 -9.66
C PHE A 193 -0.68 -0.52 -10.16
N HIS A 194 0.03 0.15 -9.26
CA HIS A 194 0.88 1.29 -9.52
C HIS A 194 2.33 0.91 -9.19
N LEU A 195 3.26 1.62 -9.82
CA LEU A 195 4.67 1.50 -9.53
C LEU A 195 5.23 2.89 -9.19
N ALA A 196 5.82 3.03 -8.01
CA ALA A 196 6.62 4.19 -7.64
C ALA A 196 8.10 3.81 -7.57
N ARG A 197 8.98 4.80 -7.75
CA ARG A 197 10.42 4.66 -7.53
C ARG A 197 11.00 5.87 -6.81
N SER A 198 12.07 5.67 -6.06
CA SER A 198 12.86 6.74 -5.45
C SER A 198 14.35 6.42 -5.58
N PRO A 199 15.24 7.40 -5.80
CA PRO A 199 16.68 7.17 -5.75
C PRO A 199 17.12 6.66 -4.38
N ILE A 200 18.00 5.65 -4.34
CA ILE A 200 18.58 5.14 -3.08
C ILE A 200 19.29 6.26 -2.30
N SER A 201 19.91 7.20 -3.02
CA SER A 201 20.55 8.38 -2.43
C SER A 201 19.60 9.29 -1.64
N ALA A 202 18.29 9.22 -1.92
CA ALA A 202 17.28 9.97 -1.17
C ALA A 202 16.84 9.26 0.12
N LYS A 203 17.32 8.03 0.36
CA LYS A 203 17.07 7.25 1.59
C LYS A 203 15.57 7.21 1.97
N MET A 204 14.72 6.95 0.96
CA MET A 204 13.26 6.89 1.05
C MET A 204 12.54 8.18 1.46
N ALA A 205 13.20 9.34 1.45
CA ALA A 205 12.62 10.62 1.87
C ALA A 205 11.25 10.91 1.22
N GLU A 206 10.34 11.49 1.99
CA GLU A 206 9.07 12.00 1.48
C GLU A 206 9.32 12.96 0.30
N GLY A 207 8.48 12.86 -0.74
CA GLY A 207 8.62 13.68 -1.95
C GLY A 207 9.73 13.25 -2.92
N SER A 208 10.53 12.23 -2.60
CA SER A 208 11.52 11.64 -3.54
C SER A 208 10.94 10.57 -4.46
N TRP A 209 9.67 10.21 -4.25
CA TRP A 209 9.02 9.10 -4.93
C TRP A 209 8.25 9.59 -6.14
N ASP A 210 8.61 9.09 -7.32
CA ASP A 210 7.91 9.33 -8.58
C ASP A 210 7.14 8.08 -9.00
N VAL A 211 5.93 8.27 -9.55
CA VAL A 211 5.11 7.19 -10.12
C VAL A 211 5.34 7.02 -11.60
N TRP A 212 5.29 5.77 -12.06
CA TRP A 212 5.27 5.45 -13.48
C TRP A 212 3.97 5.94 -14.09
N TYR A 213 4.08 6.77 -15.12
CA TYR A 213 2.93 7.27 -15.87
C TYR A 213 3.33 7.44 -17.33
N ASN A 214 2.66 6.72 -18.23
CA ASN A 214 2.82 6.87 -19.68
C ASN A 214 4.28 6.92 -20.17
N GLY A 215 5.12 6.01 -19.67
CA GLY A 215 6.52 5.93 -20.08
C GLY A 215 7.50 6.79 -19.27
N THR A 216 7.02 7.62 -18.34
CA THR A 216 7.86 8.55 -17.58
C THR A 216 7.69 8.44 -16.06
N TRP A 217 8.62 9.06 -15.34
CA TRP A 217 8.68 9.11 -13.87
C TRP A 217 8.81 10.58 -13.44
N THR A 218 7.76 11.36 -13.66
CA THR A 218 7.80 12.82 -13.48
C THR A 218 6.66 13.33 -12.60
N ARG A 219 5.96 12.43 -11.93
CA ARG A 219 4.80 12.74 -11.08
C ARG A 219 5.09 12.21 -9.70
N SER A 220 4.89 13.05 -8.69
CA SER A 220 4.96 12.63 -7.30
C SER A 220 4.03 11.45 -7.02
N ALA A 221 4.46 10.52 -6.17
CA ALA A 221 3.61 9.47 -5.61
C ALA A 221 2.64 9.97 -4.54
N LEU A 222 2.88 11.17 -3.99
CA LEU A 222 1.96 11.83 -3.07
C LEU A 222 0.84 12.50 -3.84
N LYS A 223 -0.40 12.10 -3.55
CA LYS A 223 -1.60 12.54 -4.27
C LYS A 223 -1.47 12.42 -5.80
N GLY A 224 -0.56 11.56 -6.26
CA GLY A 224 -0.19 11.45 -7.65
C GLY A 224 -1.21 10.64 -8.42
N TYR A 225 -1.61 11.14 -9.58
CA TYR A 225 -2.21 10.27 -10.59
C TYR A 225 -1.14 9.35 -11.18
N ALA A 226 -0.93 8.23 -10.50
CA ALA A 226 -0.11 7.14 -10.96
C ALA A 226 -0.75 6.50 -12.18
N GLY A 227 0.07 6.20 -13.19
CA GLY A 227 -0.35 5.27 -14.23
C GLY A 227 -0.52 3.89 -13.62
N TRP A 228 -1.19 2.99 -14.32
CA TRP A 228 -1.25 1.59 -13.89
C TRP A 228 -0.17 0.78 -14.61
N ILE A 229 0.18 -0.35 -14.01
CA ILE A 229 1.04 -1.37 -14.62
C ILE A 229 0.27 -2.68 -14.75
N GLY A 230 0.54 -3.41 -15.82
CA GLY A 230 -0.26 -4.57 -16.22
C GLY A 230 -1.64 -4.15 -16.72
N SER A 231 -2.57 -5.09 -16.75
CA SER A 231 -3.96 -4.83 -17.16
C SER A 231 -4.86 -4.72 -15.93
N PRO A 232 -5.74 -3.70 -15.86
CA PRO A 232 -6.74 -3.58 -14.79
C PRO A 232 -7.81 -4.68 -14.84
N MET A 233 -7.85 -5.49 -15.91
CA MET A 233 -8.77 -6.63 -16.06
C MET A 233 -8.14 -7.99 -15.71
N GLY A 234 -6.90 -8.02 -15.21
CA GLY A 234 -6.22 -9.23 -14.76
C GLY A 234 -5.02 -9.65 -15.62
N ALA A 235 -4.24 -10.60 -15.10
CA ALA A 235 -2.99 -11.05 -15.71
C ALA A 235 -3.21 -11.67 -17.12
N GLY A 236 -2.42 -11.25 -18.10
CA GLY A 236 -2.39 -11.83 -19.45
C GLY A 236 -3.19 -11.08 -20.51
N SER A 237 -3.67 -9.86 -20.24
CA SER A 237 -4.29 -9.02 -21.26
C SER A 237 -3.35 -7.91 -21.72
N ASP A 238 -2.97 -7.94 -23.00
CA ASP A 238 -2.13 -6.97 -23.70
C ASP A 238 -2.88 -5.65 -23.97
N HIS A 239 -3.80 -5.26 -23.08
CA HIS A 239 -4.74 -4.18 -23.34
C HIS A 239 -4.21 -2.84 -22.83
N ASN A 240 -4.19 -1.84 -23.72
CA ASN A 240 -3.99 -0.43 -23.39
C ASN A 240 -5.27 0.17 -22.79
N LEU A 241 -5.81 -0.43 -21.73
CA LEU A 241 -6.97 0.09 -21.02
C LEU A 241 -6.54 1.07 -19.94
N THR A 242 -7.04 2.30 -20.03
CA THR A 242 -6.88 3.38 -19.07
C THR A 242 -7.96 3.33 -18.02
N VAL A 243 -7.56 3.29 -16.76
CA VAL A 243 -8.46 3.51 -15.63
C VAL A 243 -8.74 5.00 -15.51
N ASN A 244 -10.01 5.37 -15.66
CA ASN A 244 -10.50 6.73 -15.42
C ASN A 244 -11.49 6.68 -14.26
N TYR A 245 -11.23 7.45 -13.22
CA TYR A 245 -12.14 7.56 -12.08
C TYR A 245 -12.32 9.00 -11.65
N THR A 246 -13.57 9.47 -11.67
CA THR A 246 -13.98 10.79 -11.20
C THR A 246 -14.95 10.61 -10.04
N PRO A 247 -14.45 10.65 -8.78
CA PRO A 247 -15.26 10.45 -7.58
C PRO A 247 -16.49 11.35 -7.47
N GLU A 248 -16.36 12.60 -7.90
CA GLU A 248 -17.38 13.64 -7.76
C GLU A 248 -18.65 13.31 -8.54
N THR A 249 -18.51 12.58 -9.65
CA THR A 249 -19.61 12.12 -10.50
C THR A 249 -19.85 10.62 -10.40
N ASP A 250 -19.10 9.90 -9.55
CA ASP A 250 -19.10 8.44 -9.44
C ASP A 250 -18.83 7.74 -10.79
N ASP A 251 -18.06 8.38 -11.68
CA ASP A 251 -17.78 7.86 -13.02
C ASP A 251 -16.50 7.03 -12.98
N LEU A 252 -16.65 5.71 -13.09
CA LEU A 252 -15.55 4.75 -13.21
C LEU A 252 -15.62 4.07 -14.57
N ARG A 253 -14.54 4.21 -15.36
CA ARG A 253 -14.44 3.67 -16.71
C ARG A 253 -13.08 3.07 -17.02
N LEU A 254 -13.08 2.04 -17.87
CA LEU A 254 -11.89 1.61 -18.60
C LEU A 254 -12.02 2.03 -20.06
N THR A 255 -11.12 2.87 -20.54
CA THR A 255 -11.10 3.32 -21.94
C THR A 255 -9.83 2.84 -22.64
N GLY A 256 -9.91 2.39 -23.89
CA GLY A 256 -8.71 1.99 -24.61
C GLY A 256 -9.02 1.38 -25.97
N ILE A 257 -8.11 0.54 -26.44
CA ILE A 257 -8.23 -0.13 -27.74
C ILE A 257 -8.26 -1.65 -27.51
N GLY A 258 -9.22 -2.32 -28.13
CA GLY A 258 -9.35 -3.77 -28.12
C GLY A 258 -8.36 -4.46 -29.06
N MET A 259 -8.22 -5.78 -28.95
CA MET A 259 -7.33 -6.56 -29.83
C MET A 259 -7.73 -6.51 -31.31
N ASP A 260 -9.00 -6.19 -31.60
CA ASP A 260 -9.53 -5.99 -32.94
C ASP A 260 -9.39 -4.53 -33.43
N ASN A 261 -8.63 -3.70 -32.71
CA ASN A 261 -8.48 -2.25 -32.92
C ASN A 261 -9.76 -1.42 -32.72
N SER A 262 -10.83 -2.00 -32.16
CA SER A 262 -12.01 -1.23 -31.80
C SER A 262 -11.77 -0.35 -30.58
N SER A 263 -12.50 0.77 -30.49
CA SER A 263 -12.50 1.60 -29.28
C SER A 263 -13.29 0.89 -28.18
N LEU A 264 -12.69 0.81 -26.99
CA LEU A 264 -13.33 0.32 -25.77
C LEU A 264 -13.63 1.50 -24.84
N ASP A 265 -14.86 1.54 -24.34
CA ASP A 265 -15.32 2.40 -23.24
C ASP A 265 -16.23 1.56 -22.34
N ILE A 266 -15.67 1.06 -21.24
CA ILE A 266 -16.30 0.10 -20.34
C ILE A 266 -16.63 0.81 -19.03
N GLY A 267 -17.91 1.08 -18.79
CA GLY A 267 -18.39 1.63 -17.53
C GLY A 267 -18.81 0.55 -16.53
N TYR A 268 -18.73 0.87 -15.23
CA TYR A 268 -19.21 0.00 -14.17
C TYR A 268 -20.58 0.45 -13.68
N THR A 269 -21.57 -0.44 -13.68
CA THR A 269 -22.89 -0.18 -13.11
C THR A 269 -23.24 -1.27 -12.11
N LYS A 270 -23.59 -0.90 -10.87
CA LYS A 270 -24.15 -1.86 -9.91
C LYS A 270 -25.56 -2.23 -10.35
N VAL A 271 -25.73 -3.45 -10.86
CA VAL A 271 -27.05 -4.03 -11.12
C VAL A 271 -27.58 -4.62 -9.81
N PRO A 272 -28.71 -4.14 -9.27
CA PRO A 272 -29.31 -4.75 -8.07
C PRO A 272 -29.67 -6.21 -8.35
N SER A 273 -29.13 -7.15 -7.56
CA SER A 273 -29.59 -8.53 -7.63
C SER A 273 -30.94 -8.65 -6.93
N SER A 274 -32.02 -8.92 -7.66
CA SER A 274 -33.35 -9.24 -7.11
C SER A 274 -33.43 -10.69 -6.62
N GLY A 275 -32.37 -11.21 -5.98
CA GLY A 275 -32.30 -12.60 -5.56
C GLY A 275 -33.47 -12.97 -4.65
N MET A 276 -34.45 -13.69 -5.20
CA MET A 276 -35.48 -14.38 -4.42
C MET A 276 -34.76 -15.40 -3.53
N SER A 277 -34.90 -15.26 -2.22
CA SER A 277 -34.64 -16.35 -1.29
C SER A 277 -35.65 -17.46 -1.57
N ALA A 278 -35.16 -18.65 -1.94
CA ALA A 278 -35.93 -19.89 -1.83
C ALA A 278 -35.91 -20.37 -0.37
#